data_AF-A0A7S2TZX3-F1
#
_entry.id   AF-A0A7S2TZX3-F1
#
_cell.length_a   1.000
_cell.length_b   1.000
_cell.length_c   1.000
_cell.angle_alpha   90.00
_cell.angle_beta   90.00
_cell.angle_gamma   90.00
#
_symmetry.space_group_name_H-M   'P 1'
#
loop_
_entity.id
_entity.type
_entity.pdbx_description
1 polymer ?
#
loop_
_entity_poly.entity_id
_entity_poly.type
_entity_poly.pdbx_seq_one_letter_code
_entity_poly.pdbx_strand_id
1 'polypeptide(L)'
;VGVREMGTPPVVWDHASEGYVARLLQTDNGKPVEFFSAGSGLSPGAAAAPHRIFHPSQGRDPREDLSESEQAISMKLEHIAVEFNYLLSQQLEAQRRHFDRLLQDTKKSHGAKMKRTEAKLETLRDSNRQAKISLDSANKSLTAAQERQHTLVKELEAIKIRKEHMQSLNKKLLNRQRDKSKLVERAQRERALEKKRIAEEHEGTIRELQEQIRDLRSFLKTRGSVQKAKNQGATIVDVAVTPGSNGGTKSERKRNRRRKSRGSPGRRL
;
A
#
# COMPACT_ATOMS: atom_id res chain seq x y z
N VAL A 1 -59.39 24.46 -47.57
CA VAL A 1 -57.99 23.94 -47.67
C VAL A 1 -57.23 24.89 -48.57
N GLY A 2 -56.46 25.82 -47.99
CA GLY A 2 -55.65 26.79 -48.74
C GLY A 2 -54.23 26.72 -48.22
N VAL A 3 -53.39 25.91 -48.87
CA VAL A 3 -51.97 25.81 -48.54
C VAL A 3 -51.29 27.01 -49.20
N ARG A 4 -50.96 28.03 -48.40
CA ARG A 4 -50.02 29.08 -48.83
C ARG A 4 -48.63 28.45 -48.86
N GLU A 5 -48.04 28.36 -50.04
CA GLU A 5 -46.62 28.04 -50.21
C GLU A 5 -45.79 29.09 -49.47
N MET A 6 -45.14 28.67 -48.39
CA MET A 6 -44.13 29.48 -47.70
C MET A 6 -42.82 29.30 -48.48
N GLY A 7 -42.29 30.40 -49.00
CA GLY A 7 -41.01 30.43 -49.71
C GLY A 7 -39.86 29.84 -48.87
N THR A 8 -38.82 29.38 -49.56
CA THR A 8 -37.64 28.73 -48.97
C THR A 8 -36.99 29.62 -47.89
N PRO A 9 -36.72 29.08 -46.69
CA PRO A 9 -36.14 29.86 -45.60
C PRO A 9 -34.70 30.28 -45.93
N PRO A 10 -34.25 31.46 -45.47
CA PRO A 10 -32.86 31.89 -45.66
C PRO A 10 -31.91 30.95 -44.91
N VAL A 11 -30.85 30.55 -45.60
CA VAL A 11 -29.86 29.62 -45.08
C VAL A 11 -28.60 30.39 -44.72
N VAL A 12 -28.09 30.18 -43.51
CA VAL A 12 -26.89 30.86 -43.00
C VAL A 12 -25.78 29.83 -42.85
N TRP A 13 -24.56 30.19 -43.24
CA TRP A 13 -23.38 29.34 -43.12
C TRP A 13 -22.90 29.27 -41.67
N ASP A 14 -22.82 28.06 -41.12
CA ASP A 14 -22.28 27.81 -39.79
C ASP A 14 -20.81 27.39 -39.89
N HIS A 15 -19.90 28.27 -39.43
CA HIS A 15 -18.46 28.02 -39.45
C HIS A 15 -17.99 27.02 -38.39
N ALA A 16 -18.83 26.64 -37.42
CA ALA A 16 -18.47 25.67 -36.39
C ALA A 16 -18.72 24.22 -36.84
N SER A 17 -19.66 24.02 -37.77
CA SER A 17 -20.06 22.70 -38.28
C SER A 17 -19.82 22.52 -39.78
N GLU A 18 -19.15 23.47 -40.44
CA GLU A 18 -18.89 23.50 -41.90
C GLU A 18 -20.14 23.13 -42.74
N GLY A 19 -21.27 23.78 -42.46
CA GLY A 19 -22.53 23.44 -43.09
C GLY A 19 -23.54 24.58 -43.14
N TYR A 20 -24.49 24.45 -44.07
CA TYR A 20 -25.61 25.37 -44.24
C TYR A 20 -26.75 25.00 -43.28
N VAL A 21 -27.12 25.91 -42.39
CA VAL A 21 -28.22 25.70 -41.42
C VAL A 21 -29.32 26.72 -41.69
N ALA A 22 -30.57 26.25 -41.83
CA ALA A 22 -31.74 27.14 -41.87
C ALA A 22 -31.97 27.70 -40.47
N ARG A 23 -31.64 28.97 -40.25
CA ARG A 23 -31.95 29.68 -39.00
C ARG A 23 -33.01 30.73 -39.30
N LEU A 24 -34.16 30.63 -38.64
CA LEU A 24 -35.10 31.76 -38.58
C LEU A 24 -34.37 32.92 -37.87
N LEU A 25 -34.19 34.04 -38.57
CA LEU A 25 -33.69 35.27 -37.98
C LEU A 25 -34.75 35.81 -37.01
N GLN A 26 -34.68 35.36 -35.76
CA GLN A 26 -35.56 35.78 -34.68
C GLN A 26 -35.00 37.05 -34.06
N THR A 27 -35.76 38.15 -34.14
CA THR A 27 -35.51 39.29 -33.25
C THR A 27 -35.88 38.91 -31.82
N ASP A 28 -35.27 39.59 -30.88
CA ASP A 28 -35.40 39.53 -29.42
C ASP A 28 -36.84 39.62 -28.88
N ASN A 29 -37.84 39.88 -29.74
CA ASN A 29 -39.27 39.88 -29.41
C ASN A 29 -40.11 38.80 -30.13
N GLY A 30 -39.49 37.79 -30.73
CA GLY A 30 -40.21 36.62 -31.27
C GLY A 30 -41.12 36.89 -32.46
N LYS A 31 -41.03 38.07 -33.10
CA LYS A 31 -41.74 38.40 -34.33
C LYS A 31 -40.83 38.16 -35.55
N PRO A 32 -41.34 37.57 -36.64
CA PRO A 32 -40.56 37.40 -37.86
C PRO A 32 -40.18 38.78 -38.44
N VAL A 33 -38.92 38.93 -38.84
CA VAL A 33 -38.43 40.13 -39.54
C VAL A 33 -38.94 40.06 -40.98
N GLU A 34 -40.01 40.80 -41.26
CA GLU A 34 -40.51 41.01 -42.62
C GLU A 34 -39.54 41.97 -43.34
N PHE A 35 -38.68 41.42 -44.20
CA PHE A 35 -37.99 42.25 -45.19
C PHE A 35 -39.03 42.64 -46.24
N PHE A 36 -39.36 43.93 -46.29
CA PHE A 36 -40.07 44.51 -47.41
C PHE A 36 -39.24 44.27 -48.68
N SER A 37 -39.68 43.30 -49.48
CA SER A 37 -39.18 43.10 -50.83
C SER A 37 -39.42 44.38 -51.62
N ALA A 38 -38.33 45.07 -51.95
CA ALA A 38 -38.35 46.29 -52.73
C ALA A 38 -38.82 45.95 -54.16
N GLY A 39 -40.12 46.09 -54.41
CA GLY A 39 -40.68 45.82 -55.71
C GLY A 39 -42.20 45.79 -55.74
N SER A 40 -42.88 46.88 -55.37
CA SER A 40 -44.17 47.29 -55.94
C SER A 40 -44.66 48.57 -55.25
N GLY A 41 -44.95 49.63 -56.01
CA GLY A 41 -45.59 50.82 -55.45
C GLY A 41 -45.27 52.14 -56.14
N LEU A 42 -45.48 52.22 -57.45
CA LEU A 42 -45.78 53.50 -58.11
C LEU A 42 -47.10 54.04 -57.52
N SER A 43 -47.09 55.26 -56.96
CA SER A 43 -48.15 56.24 -57.24
C SER A 43 -47.74 57.67 -56.84
N PRO A 44 -48.10 58.69 -57.63
CA PRO A 44 -47.53 60.03 -57.59
C PRO A 44 -48.40 61.00 -56.77
N GLY A 45 -47.78 61.65 -55.78
CA GLY A 45 -48.40 62.71 -54.98
C GLY A 45 -48.01 64.09 -55.49
N ALA A 46 -48.89 64.69 -56.28
CA ALA A 46 -48.80 66.05 -56.79
C ALA A 46 -48.70 67.11 -55.68
N ALA A 47 -47.83 68.11 -55.86
CA ALA A 47 -48.03 69.44 -55.28
C ALA A 47 -47.16 70.50 -55.96
N ALA A 48 -47.84 71.34 -56.77
CA ALA A 48 -47.66 72.77 -56.89
C ALA A 48 -46.27 73.34 -57.27
N ALA A 49 -46.14 73.62 -58.58
CA ALA A 49 -45.35 74.74 -59.06
C ALA A 49 -45.92 76.08 -58.56
N PRO A 50 -45.08 77.08 -58.23
CA PRO A 50 -45.48 78.48 -58.28
C PRO A 50 -44.90 79.16 -59.53
N HIS A 51 -45.81 79.84 -60.23
CA HIS A 51 -45.55 80.81 -61.28
C HIS A 51 -44.25 81.61 -61.13
N ARG A 52 -43.43 81.61 -62.18
CA ARG A 52 -42.69 82.82 -62.59
C ARG A 52 -43.05 83.15 -64.02
N ILE A 53 -43.96 84.11 -64.15
CA ILE A 53 -44.13 84.93 -65.34
C ILE A 53 -42.87 85.79 -65.42
N PHE A 54 -42.04 85.60 -66.44
CA PHE A 54 -40.97 86.53 -66.78
C PHE A 54 -41.21 87.06 -68.19
N HIS A 55 -41.19 88.38 -68.27
CA HIS A 55 -41.54 89.20 -69.42
C HIS A 55 -40.49 89.02 -70.55
N PRO A 56 -40.89 88.93 -71.84
CA PRO A 56 -39.94 89.02 -72.93
C PRO A 56 -39.89 90.48 -73.39
N SER A 57 -38.86 91.22 -73.00
CA SER A 57 -38.52 92.46 -73.69
C SER A 57 -37.04 92.76 -73.60
N GLN A 58 -36.45 92.94 -74.78
CA GLN A 58 -35.15 93.52 -75.11
C GLN A 58 -34.02 92.52 -75.36
N GLY A 59 -33.55 92.55 -76.62
CA GLY A 59 -32.63 91.60 -77.22
C GLY A 59 -31.25 91.63 -76.58
N ARG A 60 -30.80 90.43 -76.25
CA ARG A 60 -29.40 90.05 -76.05
C ARG A 60 -29.26 88.65 -76.64
N ASP A 61 -28.21 88.42 -77.43
CA ASP A 61 -27.97 87.15 -78.11
C ASP A 61 -27.92 85.96 -77.13
N PRO A 62 -28.76 84.91 -77.27
CA PRO A 62 -28.79 83.78 -76.34
C PRO A 62 -27.66 82.76 -76.51
N ARG A 63 -26.74 82.95 -77.47
CA ARG A 63 -25.78 81.91 -77.88
C ARG A 63 -24.48 81.87 -77.06
N GLU A 64 -24.12 82.94 -76.35
CA GLU A 64 -22.87 82.99 -75.56
C GLU A 64 -23.09 82.60 -74.08
N ASP A 65 -24.24 82.93 -73.49
CA ASP A 65 -24.58 82.63 -72.08
C ASP A 65 -24.76 81.11 -71.82
N LEU A 66 -25.18 80.35 -72.85
CA LEU A 66 -25.30 78.88 -72.78
C LEU A 66 -23.92 78.20 -72.68
N SER A 67 -22.92 78.68 -73.43
CA SER A 67 -21.55 78.12 -73.45
C SER A 67 -20.82 78.31 -72.12
N GLU A 68 -20.92 79.50 -71.52
CA GLU A 68 -20.34 79.77 -70.20
C GLU A 68 -21.03 78.95 -69.10
N SER A 69 -22.35 78.74 -69.22
CA SER A 69 -23.11 77.88 -68.31
C SER A 69 -22.71 76.40 -68.40
N GLU A 70 -22.47 75.88 -69.61
CA GLU A 70 -22.02 74.50 -69.85
C GLU A 70 -20.61 74.27 -69.31
N GLN A 71 -19.70 75.23 -69.49
CA GLN A 71 -18.35 75.18 -68.92
C GLN A 71 -18.39 75.21 -67.38
N ALA A 72 -19.23 76.06 -66.79
CA ALA A 72 -19.41 76.11 -65.33
C ALA A 72 -20.02 74.82 -64.77
N ILE A 73 -20.92 74.17 -65.51
CA ILE A 73 -21.48 72.85 -65.15
C ILE A 73 -20.40 71.77 -65.25
N SER A 74 -19.57 71.76 -66.30
CA SER A 74 -18.45 70.83 -66.45
C SER A 74 -17.44 70.94 -65.31
N MET A 75 -17.04 72.17 -64.95
CA MET A 75 -16.11 72.40 -63.83
C MET A 75 -16.68 71.91 -62.50
N LYS A 76 -17.99 72.08 -62.28
CA LYS A 76 -18.67 71.55 -61.08
C LYS A 76 -18.71 70.02 -61.09
N LEU A 77 -18.98 69.40 -62.24
CA LEU A 77 -18.96 67.94 -62.37
C LEU A 77 -17.56 67.37 -62.13
N GLU A 78 -16.53 68.00 -62.67
CA GLU A 78 -15.13 67.65 -62.40
C GLU A 78 -14.78 67.82 -60.93
N HIS A 79 -15.19 68.92 -60.30
CA HIS A 79 -14.98 69.15 -58.88
C HIS A 79 -15.67 68.09 -58.02
N ILE A 80 -16.95 67.76 -58.31
CA ILE A 80 -17.69 66.70 -57.63
C ILE A 80 -17.00 65.35 -57.84
N ALA A 81 -16.50 65.05 -59.04
CA ALA A 81 -15.77 63.82 -59.30
C ALA A 81 -14.47 63.72 -58.48
N VAL A 82 -13.73 64.83 -58.34
CA VAL A 82 -12.53 64.91 -57.50
C VAL A 82 -12.88 64.72 -56.02
N GLU A 83 -13.91 65.40 -55.52
CA GLU A 83 -14.38 65.24 -54.13
C GLU A 83 -14.87 63.82 -53.85
N PHE A 84 -15.60 63.22 -54.79
CA PHE A 84 -16.05 61.84 -54.70
C PHE A 84 -14.86 60.87 -54.65
N ASN A 85 -13.87 61.04 -55.53
CA ASN A 85 -12.66 60.22 -55.52
C ASN A 85 -11.85 60.39 -54.23
N TYR A 86 -11.80 61.61 -53.70
CA TYR A 86 -11.17 61.91 -52.41
C TYR A 86 -11.90 61.19 -51.26
N LEU A 87 -13.23 61.32 -51.20
CA LEU A 87 -14.06 60.66 -50.18
C LEU A 87 -13.94 59.13 -50.26
N LEU A 88 -13.99 58.56 -51.48
CA LEU A 88 -13.83 57.13 -51.69
C LEU A 88 -12.45 56.65 -51.23
N SER A 89 -11.38 57.40 -51.55
CA SER A 89 -10.02 57.10 -51.09
C SER A 89 -9.92 57.14 -49.57
N GLN A 90 -10.53 58.16 -48.94
CA GLN A 90 -10.60 58.27 -47.49
C GLN A 90 -11.38 57.11 -46.84
N GLN A 91 -12.48 56.67 -47.47
CA GLN A 91 -13.25 55.51 -47.00
C GLN A 91 -12.46 54.20 -47.12
N LEU A 92 -11.80 53.96 -48.26
CA LEU A 92 -10.95 52.77 -48.45
C LEU A 92 -9.77 52.76 -47.47
N GLU A 93 -9.16 53.92 -47.20
CA GLU A 93 -8.08 54.02 -46.23
C GLU A 93 -8.58 53.77 -44.80
N ALA A 94 -9.77 54.27 -44.44
CA ALA A 94 -10.41 53.98 -43.16
C ALA A 94 -10.71 52.47 -43.01
N GLN A 95 -11.24 51.82 -44.05
CA GLN A 95 -11.48 50.37 -44.05
C GLN A 95 -10.18 49.58 -43.92
N ARG A 96 -9.15 49.92 -44.68
CA ARG A 96 -7.82 49.29 -44.58
C ARG A 96 -7.29 49.37 -43.15
N ARG A 97 -7.28 50.58 -42.55
CA ARG A 97 -6.82 50.80 -41.18
C ARG A 97 -7.64 50.00 -40.16
N HIS A 98 -8.95 49.88 -40.35
CA HIS A 98 -9.82 49.08 -39.50
C HIS A 98 -9.43 47.59 -39.52
N PHE A 99 -9.29 47.00 -40.72
CA PHE A 99 -8.91 45.59 -40.83
C PHE A 99 -7.48 45.31 -40.40
N ASP A 100 -6.55 46.24 -40.65
CA ASP A 100 -5.17 46.14 -40.16
C ASP A 100 -5.14 46.10 -38.63
N ARG A 101 -5.93 46.94 -37.94
CA ARG A 101 -6.06 46.91 -36.48
C ARG A 101 -6.68 45.59 -36.01
N LEU A 102 -7.77 45.15 -36.63
CA LEU A 102 -8.43 43.89 -36.28
C LEU A 102 -7.48 42.69 -36.41
N LEU A 103 -6.69 42.65 -37.50
CA LEU A 103 -5.68 41.61 -37.70
C LEU A 103 -4.54 41.71 -36.67
N GLN A 104 -4.11 42.91 -36.30
CA GLN A 104 -3.08 43.08 -35.26
C GLN A 104 -3.60 42.65 -33.89
N ASP A 105 -4.82 43.01 -33.52
CA ASP A 105 -5.39 42.69 -32.22
C ASP A 105 -5.68 41.20 -32.08
N THR A 106 -6.20 40.57 -33.13
CA THR A 106 -6.36 39.10 -33.17
C THR A 106 -5.01 38.39 -33.05
N LYS A 107 -4.00 38.80 -33.83
CA LYS A 107 -2.63 38.24 -33.72
C LYS A 107 -2.04 38.41 -32.33
N LYS A 108 -2.19 39.59 -31.70
CA LYS A 108 -1.71 39.84 -30.33
C LYS A 108 -2.46 38.97 -29.31
N SER A 109 -3.78 38.86 -29.42
CA SER A 109 -4.62 38.05 -28.52
C SER A 109 -4.28 36.57 -28.63
N HIS A 110 -4.17 36.03 -29.85
CA HIS A 110 -3.77 34.65 -30.08
C HIS A 110 -2.33 34.39 -29.66
N GLY A 111 -1.39 35.28 -29.98
CA GLY A 111 0.00 35.16 -29.55
C GLY A 111 0.16 35.18 -28.02
N ALA A 112 -0.61 36.01 -27.32
CA ALA A 112 -0.63 36.02 -25.86
C ALA A 112 -1.24 34.74 -25.27
N LYS A 113 -2.31 34.22 -25.87
CA LYS A 113 -2.91 32.92 -25.47
C LYS A 113 -1.92 31.77 -25.68
N MET A 114 -1.27 31.69 -26.84
CA MET A 114 -0.27 30.66 -27.16
C MET A 114 0.90 30.68 -26.18
N LYS A 115 1.49 31.85 -25.91
CA LYS A 115 2.58 31.98 -24.92
C LYS A 115 2.14 31.54 -23.52
N ARG A 116 0.91 31.89 -23.10
CA ARG A 116 0.35 31.46 -21.80
C ARG A 116 0.14 29.95 -21.75
N THR A 117 -0.36 29.34 -22.83
CA THR A 117 -0.56 27.89 -22.89
C THR A 117 0.76 27.14 -22.95
N GLU A 118 1.76 27.64 -23.69
CA GLU A 118 3.11 27.09 -23.73
C GLU A 118 3.78 27.13 -22.36
N ALA A 119 3.74 28.28 -21.67
CA ALA A 119 4.27 28.40 -20.32
C ALA A 119 3.59 27.44 -19.35
N LYS A 120 2.25 27.30 -19.42
CA LYS A 120 1.51 26.32 -18.61
C LYS A 120 1.93 24.89 -18.92
N LEU A 121 2.04 24.52 -20.20
CA LEU A 121 2.48 23.19 -20.61
C LEU A 121 3.88 22.87 -20.09
N GLU A 122 4.79 23.83 -20.11
CA GLU A 122 6.14 23.65 -19.60
C GLU A 122 6.14 23.43 -18.08
N THR A 123 5.43 24.27 -17.32
CA THR A 123 5.29 24.07 -15.87
C THR A 123 4.64 22.72 -15.51
N LEU A 124 3.66 22.27 -16.29
CA LEU A 124 3.03 20.97 -16.10
C LEU A 124 4.00 19.83 -16.41
N ARG A 125 4.81 19.94 -17.47
CA ARG A 125 5.85 18.95 -17.79
C ARG A 125 6.88 18.84 -16.67
N ASP A 126 7.35 19.96 -16.15
CA ASP A 126 8.30 19.99 -15.04
C ASP A 126 7.70 19.37 -13.78
N SER A 127 6.46 19.73 -13.42
CA SER A 127 5.77 19.11 -12.28
C SER A 127 5.59 17.61 -12.45
N ASN A 128 5.29 17.14 -13.67
CA ASN A 128 5.09 15.73 -13.97
C ASN A 128 6.43 14.97 -13.89
N ARG A 129 7.50 15.57 -14.40
CA ARG A 129 8.87 15.04 -14.25
C ARG A 129 9.26 14.92 -12.79
N GLN A 130 9.01 15.95 -11.98
CA GLN A 130 9.30 15.93 -10.55
C GLN A 130 8.46 14.88 -9.80
N ALA A 131 7.17 14.76 -10.15
CA ALA A 131 6.29 13.74 -9.59
C ALA A 131 6.77 12.32 -9.94
N LYS A 132 7.23 12.08 -11.17
CA LYS A 132 7.83 10.80 -11.58
C LYS A 132 9.10 10.47 -10.79
N ILE A 133 10.01 11.43 -10.64
CA ILE A 133 11.22 11.25 -9.84
C ILE A 133 10.88 10.92 -8.38
N SER A 134 9.90 11.62 -7.80
CA SER A 134 9.42 11.36 -6.44
C SER A 134 8.76 9.99 -6.29
N LEU A 135 8.02 9.55 -7.32
CA LEU A 135 7.38 8.24 -7.34
C LEU A 135 8.43 7.13 -7.43
N ASP A 136 9.45 7.29 -8.27
CA ASP A 136 10.54 6.33 -8.40
C ASP A 136 11.37 6.22 -7.13
N SER A 137 11.64 7.33 -6.44
CA SER A 137 12.36 7.30 -5.15
C SER A 137 11.52 6.65 -4.04
N ALA A 138 10.21 6.93 -3.99
CA ALA A 138 9.29 6.30 -3.06
C ALA A 138 9.19 4.78 -3.32
N ASN A 139 9.12 4.36 -4.58
CA ASN A 139 9.11 2.95 -4.96
C ASN A 139 10.39 2.23 -4.53
N LYS A 140 11.57 2.83 -4.76
CA LYS A 140 12.85 2.27 -4.29
C LYS A 140 12.90 2.13 -2.76
N SER A 141 12.36 3.10 -2.03
CA SER A 141 12.26 3.01 -0.57
C SER A 141 11.28 1.91 -0.13
N LEU A 142 10.16 1.75 -0.84
CA LEU A 142 9.18 0.72 -0.56
C LEU A 142 9.76 -0.68 -0.77
N THR A 143 10.46 -0.92 -1.88
CA THR A 143 11.09 -2.22 -2.14
C THR A 143 12.18 -2.53 -1.11
N ALA A 144 13.00 -1.55 -0.74
CA ALA A 144 13.99 -1.73 0.33
C ALA A 144 13.36 -2.03 1.70
N ALA A 145 12.22 -1.41 2.01
CA ALA A 145 11.47 -1.69 3.23
C ALA A 145 10.86 -3.10 3.22
N GLN A 146 10.34 -3.55 2.07
CA GLN A 146 9.80 -4.90 1.90
C GLN A 146 10.88 -5.97 2.05
N GLU A 147 12.07 -5.75 1.49
CA GLU A 147 13.21 -6.66 1.66
C GLU A 147 13.63 -6.79 3.13
N ARG A 148 13.73 -5.65 3.84
CA ARG A 148 14.01 -5.63 5.28
C ARG A 148 12.93 -6.31 6.11
N GLN A 149 11.66 -6.12 5.74
CA GLN A 149 10.55 -6.80 6.40
C GLN A 149 10.66 -8.30 6.23
N HIS A 150 10.97 -8.77 5.02
CA HIS A 150 11.15 -10.20 4.74
C HIS A 150 12.33 -10.80 5.50
N THR A 151 13.47 -10.11 5.62
CA THR A 151 14.59 -10.58 6.45
C THR A 151 14.22 -10.67 7.92
N LEU A 152 13.54 -9.64 8.45
CA LEU A 152 13.10 -9.63 9.86
C LEU A 152 12.09 -10.75 10.15
N VAL A 153 11.18 -11.04 9.22
CA VAL A 153 10.24 -12.16 9.36
C VAL A 153 10.99 -13.50 9.45
N LYS A 154 11.97 -13.73 8.58
CA LYS A 154 12.82 -14.94 8.62
C LYS A 154 13.59 -15.07 9.93
N GLU A 155 14.16 -13.97 10.42
CA GLU A 155 14.86 -13.94 11.70
C GLU A 155 13.91 -14.25 12.87
N LEU A 156 12.71 -13.68 12.87
CA LEU A 156 11.69 -13.96 13.87
C LEU A 156 11.28 -15.43 13.87
N GLU A 157 11.11 -16.05 12.69
CA GLU A 157 10.82 -17.48 12.57
C GLU A 157 11.97 -18.34 13.11
N ALA A 158 13.22 -18.01 12.78
CA ALA A 158 14.39 -18.71 13.30
C ALA A 158 14.48 -18.61 14.84
N ILE A 159 14.18 -17.44 15.41
CA ILE A 159 14.15 -17.22 16.86
C ILE A 159 13.02 -18.03 17.51
N LYS A 160 11.83 -18.08 16.89
CA LYS A 160 10.71 -18.90 17.38
C LYS A 160 11.07 -20.38 17.45
N ILE A 161 11.66 -20.92 16.38
CA ILE A 161 12.12 -22.32 16.33
C ILE A 161 13.16 -22.57 17.42
N ARG A 162 14.15 -21.68 17.59
CA ARG A 162 15.17 -21.80 18.63
C ARG A 162 14.57 -21.75 20.03
N LYS A 163 13.58 -20.88 20.26
CA LYS A 163 12.85 -20.77 21.53
C LYS A 163 12.13 -22.07 21.86
N GLU A 164 11.39 -22.63 20.90
CA GLU A 164 10.68 -23.91 21.07
C GLU A 164 11.64 -25.06 21.35
N HIS A 165 12.77 -25.10 20.65
CA HIS A 165 13.83 -26.08 20.90
C HIS A 165 14.38 -25.97 22.33
N MET A 166 14.72 -24.76 22.77
CA MET A 166 15.22 -24.52 24.13
C MET A 166 14.17 -24.87 25.19
N GLN A 167 12.90 -24.57 24.95
CA GLN A 167 11.81 -24.96 25.85
C GLN A 167 11.66 -26.49 25.93
N SER A 168 11.79 -27.20 24.81
CA SER A 168 11.78 -28.67 24.76
C SER A 168 12.95 -29.28 25.54
N LEU A 169 14.17 -28.73 25.37
CA LEU A 169 15.34 -29.14 26.13
C LEU A 169 15.17 -28.89 27.64
N ASN A 170 14.67 -27.71 28.01
CA ASN A 170 14.45 -27.36 29.41
C ASN A 170 13.43 -28.31 30.06
N LYS A 171 12.31 -28.62 29.38
CA LYS A 171 11.35 -29.64 29.84
C LYS A 171 12.01 -31.01 30.04
N LYS A 172 12.85 -31.46 29.11
CA LYS A 172 13.59 -32.73 29.21
C LYS A 172 14.57 -32.73 30.39
N LEU A 173 15.28 -31.63 30.62
CA LEU A 173 16.22 -31.48 31.74
C LEU A 173 15.50 -31.48 33.08
N LEU A 174 14.39 -30.75 33.21
CA LEU A 174 13.55 -30.73 34.42
C LEU A 174 13.01 -32.13 34.75
N ASN A 175 12.54 -32.87 33.75
CA ASN A 175 12.06 -34.23 33.95
C ASN A 175 13.20 -35.15 34.41
N ARG A 176 14.37 -35.09 33.76
CA ARG A 176 15.56 -35.85 34.18
C ARG A 176 16.02 -35.49 35.59
N GLN A 177 15.95 -34.22 35.98
CA GLN A 177 16.29 -33.77 37.33
C GLN A 177 15.32 -34.31 38.36
N ARG A 178 14.01 -34.30 38.07
CA ARG A 178 12.98 -34.92 38.93
C ARG A 178 13.21 -36.42 39.09
N ASP A 179 13.51 -37.13 38.01
CA ASP A 179 13.77 -38.57 38.05
C ASP A 179 15.01 -38.90 38.87
N LYS A 180 16.10 -38.12 38.68
CA LYS A 180 17.31 -38.25 39.51
C LYS A 180 17.03 -37.97 40.98
N SER A 181 16.26 -36.92 41.29
CA SER A 181 15.87 -36.60 42.67
C SER A 181 15.11 -37.76 43.32
N LYS A 182 14.14 -38.36 42.61
CA LYS A 182 13.41 -39.55 43.08
C LYS A 182 14.33 -40.75 43.29
N LEU A 183 15.29 -40.99 42.39
CA LEU A 183 16.25 -42.08 42.53
C LEU A 183 17.18 -41.87 43.74
N VAL A 184 17.67 -40.65 43.94
CA VAL A 184 18.50 -40.29 45.10
C VAL A 184 17.70 -40.48 46.39
N GLU A 185 16.44 -40.03 46.42
CA GLU A 185 15.57 -40.20 47.58
C GLU A 185 15.32 -41.68 47.89
N ARG A 186 15.06 -42.52 46.88
CA ARG A 186 14.92 -43.98 47.05
C ARG A 186 16.21 -44.62 47.59
N ALA A 187 17.36 -44.29 47.01
CA ALA A 187 18.65 -44.80 47.46
C ALA A 187 18.98 -44.36 48.90
N GLN A 188 18.61 -43.13 49.29
CA GLN A 188 18.76 -42.66 50.66
C GLN A 188 17.85 -43.44 51.63
N ARG A 189 16.60 -43.70 51.26
CA ARG A 189 15.67 -44.52 52.07
C ARG A 189 16.16 -45.95 52.23
N GLU A 190 16.65 -46.59 51.16
CA GLU A 190 17.24 -47.93 51.22
C GLU A 190 18.47 -47.96 52.13
N ARG A 191 19.39 -46.99 52.00
CA ARG A 191 20.54 -46.88 52.90
C ARG A 191 20.13 -46.66 54.36
N ALA A 192 19.06 -45.92 54.62
CA ALA A 192 18.56 -45.70 55.97
C ALA A 192 17.95 -46.98 56.56
N LEU A 193 17.22 -47.75 55.76
CA LEU A 193 16.70 -49.06 56.16
C LEU A 193 17.83 -50.06 56.43
N GLU A 194 18.82 -50.13 55.53
CA GLU A 194 19.96 -51.03 55.71
C GLU A 194 20.76 -50.70 56.98
N LYS A 195 21.01 -49.41 57.23
CA LYS A 195 21.63 -48.97 58.49
C LYS A 195 20.82 -49.38 59.72
N LYS A 196 19.49 -49.35 59.66
CA LYS A 196 18.63 -49.82 60.76
C LYS A 196 18.77 -51.33 60.96
N ARG A 197 18.76 -52.13 59.88
CA ARG A 197 18.93 -53.59 59.98
C ARG A 197 20.27 -53.97 60.57
N ILE A 198 21.35 -53.35 60.10
CA ILE A 198 22.70 -53.56 60.64
C ILE A 198 22.76 -53.14 62.12
N ALA A 199 22.12 -52.03 62.50
CA ALA A 199 22.04 -51.62 63.90
C ALA A 199 21.28 -52.63 64.76
N GLU A 200 20.15 -53.15 64.28
CA GLU A 200 19.38 -54.21 64.96
C GLU A 200 20.18 -55.51 65.12
N GLU A 201 20.91 -55.93 64.09
CA GLU A 201 21.83 -57.08 64.15
C GLU A 201 22.95 -56.86 65.17
N HIS A 202 23.59 -55.68 65.16
CA HIS A 202 24.61 -55.32 66.14
C HIS A 202 24.05 -55.23 67.57
N GLU A 203 22.84 -54.71 67.76
CA GLU A 203 22.18 -54.72 69.07
C GLU A 203 21.86 -56.15 69.54
N GLY A 204 21.46 -57.03 68.63
CA GLY A 204 21.25 -58.45 68.90
C GLY A 204 22.53 -59.12 69.39
N THR A 205 23.65 -58.96 68.66
CA THR A 205 24.94 -59.53 69.09
C THR A 205 25.43 -58.91 70.40
N ILE A 206 25.20 -57.62 70.65
CA ILE A 206 25.50 -56.99 71.93
C ILE A 206 24.68 -57.64 73.06
N ARG A 207 23.37 -57.90 72.86
CA ARG A 207 22.54 -58.58 73.86
C ARG A 207 23.03 -60.00 74.14
N GLU A 208 23.33 -60.79 73.12
CA GLU A 208 23.89 -62.13 73.27
C GLU A 208 25.23 -62.11 74.03
N LEU A 209 26.14 -61.20 73.67
CA LEU A 209 27.41 -61.03 74.37
C LEU A 209 27.20 -60.60 75.82
N GLN A 210 26.21 -59.74 76.10
CA GLN A 210 25.85 -59.35 77.46
C GLN A 210 25.30 -60.54 78.27
N GLU A 211 24.49 -61.40 77.66
CA GLU A 211 23.99 -62.64 78.29
C GLU A 211 25.14 -63.62 78.55
N GLN A 212 26.04 -63.84 77.59
CA GLN A 212 27.24 -64.65 77.81
C GLN A 212 28.11 -64.12 78.96
N ILE A 213 28.30 -62.81 79.06
CA ILE A 213 29.03 -62.21 80.19
C ILE A 213 28.26 -62.41 81.51
N ARG A 214 26.93 -62.30 81.50
CA ARG A 214 26.09 -62.56 82.66
C ARG A 214 26.18 -64.01 83.10
N ASP A 215 26.15 -64.93 82.16
CA ASP A 215 26.31 -66.37 82.38
C ASP A 215 27.70 -66.65 82.93
N LEU A 216 28.77 -66.16 82.30
CA LEU A 216 30.14 -66.28 82.80
C LEU A 216 30.29 -65.69 84.20
N ARG A 217 29.66 -64.54 84.49
CA ARG A 217 29.65 -63.95 85.83
C ARG A 217 28.90 -64.84 86.83
N SER A 218 27.80 -65.45 86.41
CA SER A 218 27.07 -66.41 87.24
C SER A 218 27.88 -67.68 87.48
N PHE A 219 28.54 -68.23 86.45
CA PHE A 219 29.47 -69.36 86.51
C PHE A 219 30.68 -69.07 87.40
N LEU A 220 31.25 -67.87 87.32
CA LEU A 220 32.34 -67.46 88.20
C LEU A 220 31.87 -67.25 89.64
N LYS A 221 30.63 -66.77 89.85
CA LYS A 221 30.04 -66.65 91.18
C LYS A 221 29.68 -68.01 91.77
N THR A 222 29.14 -68.94 90.99
CA THR A 222 28.89 -70.33 91.40
C THR A 222 30.21 -71.05 91.62
N ARG A 223 31.21 -70.94 90.73
CA ARG A 223 32.57 -71.46 90.95
C ARG A 223 33.22 -70.84 92.18
N GLY A 224 33.10 -69.53 92.40
CA GLY A 224 33.59 -68.86 93.60
C GLY A 224 32.88 -69.33 94.86
N SER A 225 31.58 -69.63 94.77
CA SER A 225 30.79 -70.22 95.85
C SER A 225 31.13 -71.71 96.06
N VAL A 226 31.38 -72.46 95.00
CA VAL A 226 31.83 -73.86 95.00
C VAL A 226 33.27 -73.96 95.47
N GLN A 227 34.13 -72.97 95.21
CA GLN A 227 35.51 -72.93 95.66
C GLN A 227 35.60 -72.42 97.11
N LYS A 228 34.70 -71.52 97.54
CA LYS A 228 34.40 -71.30 98.96
C LYS A 228 33.82 -72.55 99.63
N ALA A 229 32.99 -73.32 98.92
CA ALA A 229 32.46 -74.59 99.38
C ALA A 229 33.49 -75.73 99.26
N LYS A 230 34.58 -75.62 98.48
CA LYS A 230 35.64 -76.63 98.33
C LYS A 230 36.60 -76.67 99.53
N ASN A 231 36.40 -75.77 100.49
CA ASN A 231 36.84 -75.96 101.87
C ASN A 231 35.95 -76.99 102.63
N GLN A 232 34.97 -77.60 101.96
CA GLN A 232 34.14 -78.73 102.38
C GLN A 232 33.89 -79.63 101.14
N GLY A 233 34.76 -80.63 100.95
CA GLY A 233 34.99 -81.30 99.66
C GLY A 233 33.80 -81.98 98.98
N ALA A 234 33.87 -82.04 97.64
CA ALA A 234 33.26 -83.07 96.79
C ALA A 234 33.88 -83.05 95.37
N THR A 235 33.88 -84.23 94.73
CA THR A 235 34.64 -84.68 93.55
C THR A 235 33.72 -84.87 92.32
N ILE A 236 34.31 -85.12 91.12
CA ILE A 236 33.78 -85.83 89.90
C ILE A 236 33.31 -84.88 88.75
N VAL A 237 33.51 -85.08 87.43
CA VAL A 237 34.34 -85.91 86.49
C VAL A 237 34.21 -85.25 85.08
N ASP A 238 35.23 -85.36 84.23
CA ASP A 238 35.25 -84.92 82.81
C ASP A 238 34.50 -85.88 81.85
N VAL A 239 33.88 -85.33 80.79
CA VAL A 239 33.53 -86.06 79.56
C VAL A 239 33.84 -85.21 78.33
N ALA A 240 34.71 -85.74 77.46
CA ALA A 240 35.08 -85.20 76.16
C ALA A 240 34.25 -85.84 75.03
N VAL A 241 33.87 -85.07 74.01
CA VAL A 241 33.44 -85.58 72.69
C VAL A 241 34.04 -84.71 71.58
N THR A 242 34.65 -85.38 70.60
CA THR A 242 35.39 -84.91 69.42
C THR A 242 34.48 -84.63 68.20
N PRO A 243 34.99 -83.99 67.12
CA PRO A 243 34.19 -83.37 66.06
C PRO A 243 33.94 -84.26 64.84
N GLY A 244 32.77 -84.07 64.20
CA GLY A 244 32.37 -84.76 62.97
C GLY A 244 32.63 -83.96 61.70
N SER A 245 33.44 -84.56 60.81
CA SER A 245 33.76 -84.18 59.43
C SER A 245 32.62 -84.51 58.44
N ASN A 246 32.43 -83.71 57.38
CA ASN A 246 32.07 -84.13 55.99
C ASN A 246 32.06 -82.89 55.07
N GLY A 247 32.92 -82.79 54.05
CA GLY A 247 32.71 -83.34 52.69
C GLY A 247 31.92 -82.31 51.85
N GLY A 248 32.50 -81.48 50.99
CA GLY A 248 33.15 -81.85 49.73
C GLY A 248 32.12 -82.07 48.62
N THR A 249 31.98 -81.15 47.65
CA THR A 249 32.09 -81.42 46.20
C THR A 249 31.75 -80.20 45.31
N LYS A 250 32.58 -80.09 44.27
CA LYS A 250 32.50 -79.20 43.11
C LYS A 250 31.22 -79.46 42.28
N SER A 251 30.67 -78.42 41.65
CA SER A 251 30.10 -78.59 40.30
C SER A 251 30.11 -77.29 39.52
N GLU A 252 31.02 -77.29 38.56
CA GLU A 252 31.18 -76.38 37.44
C GLU A 252 30.19 -76.76 36.33
N ARG A 253 29.53 -75.80 35.67
CA ARG A 253 29.34 -75.81 34.21
C ARG A 253 28.61 -74.60 33.61
N LYS A 254 29.34 -74.02 32.65
CA LYS A 254 28.93 -73.62 31.29
C LYS A 254 27.92 -72.48 31.07
N ARG A 255 28.52 -71.35 30.65
CA ARG A 255 28.35 -70.71 29.32
C ARG A 255 27.12 -71.18 28.52
N ASN A 256 26.22 -70.24 28.23
CA ASN A 256 25.48 -70.23 26.98
C ASN A 256 25.58 -68.85 26.31
N ARG A 257 26.44 -68.78 25.29
CA ARG A 257 26.40 -67.75 24.24
C ARG A 257 25.44 -68.27 23.17
N ARG A 258 24.41 -67.50 22.81
CA ARG A 258 23.83 -67.60 21.47
C ARG A 258 23.47 -66.21 20.93
N ARG A 259 24.26 -65.81 19.92
CA ARG A 259 23.98 -64.73 18.96
C ARG A 259 22.84 -65.14 18.03
N LYS A 260 21.99 -64.18 17.63
CA LYS A 260 21.54 -63.90 16.24
C LYS A 260 20.67 -62.64 16.25
N SER A 261 21.14 -61.47 15.83
CA SER A 261 21.37 -60.93 14.47
C SER A 261 20.11 -60.42 13.74
N ARG A 262 20.25 -59.18 13.25
CA ARG A 262 19.67 -58.56 12.02
C ARG A 262 18.28 -57.93 12.09
N GLY A 263 18.24 -56.64 11.73
CA GLY A 263 17.05 -55.87 11.36
C GLY A 263 17.41 -54.40 11.16
N SER A 264 17.64 -53.99 9.91
CA SER A 264 18.18 -52.71 9.45
C SER A 264 17.21 -51.50 9.59
N PRO A 265 17.68 -50.26 9.31
CA PRO A 265 17.00 -49.00 9.63
C PRO A 265 16.00 -48.57 8.55
N GLY A 266 14.97 -47.79 8.94
CA GLY A 266 14.13 -47.09 7.96
C GLY A 266 12.99 -46.28 8.56
N ARG A 267 13.04 -44.97 8.32
CA ARG A 267 11.97 -43.94 8.14
C ARG A 267 12.44 -42.64 8.79
N ARG A 268 12.94 -41.64 8.05
CA ARG A 268 12.20 -40.68 7.20
C ARG A 268 10.88 -40.25 7.82
N LEU A 269 10.88 -39.09 8.46
CA LEU A 269 10.14 -37.89 8.05
C LEU A 269 11.05 -36.68 8.28
#